data_AF-A0A024QAJ6-F1
#
_entry.id   AF-A0A024QAJ6-F1
#
_cell.length_a   1.000
_cell.length_b   1.000
_cell.length_c   1.000
_cell.angle_alpha   90.00
_cell.angle_beta   90.00
_cell.angle_gamma   90.00
#
_symmetry.space_group_name_H-M   'P 1'
#
loop_
_entity.id
_entity.type
_entity.pdbx_description
1 polymer ?
#
loop_
_entity_poly.entity_id
_entity_poly.type
_entity_poly.pdbx_seq_one_letter_code
_entity_poly.pdbx_strand_id
1 'polypeptide(L)'
;MKSTTSSELKQCTCCEKTFPRTSEYFNRNKQTPDGLRSKCKKCMKEYREKNKEKIKAKQKEWNEKNREHIREYRKIYNEENSEKLQEYYKNYHVENREKRRKQSKERYYREHEKISEYHRKRAADPEFKKKRRKYRESRRERDRELHNDWKRRNKDRISTLKQRRYNKKKGLEYDLSHEQWEDIKRTFNYKCAYCGEEKELTRDHFIPITKNGEFTRNNVIPACRGCNSSKNNTDFFEWYPNFEHYAKKREEKILKFLNYNKNKVQQLALL
;
A
#
# COMPACT_ATOMS: atom_id res chain seq x y z
N MET A 1 -44.24 -15.29 43.76
CA MET A 1 -43.47 -14.02 43.76
C MET A 1 -42.20 -14.25 44.57
N LYS A 2 -41.02 -14.28 43.93
CA LYS A 2 -39.76 -14.54 44.65
C LYS A 2 -39.38 -13.31 45.47
N SER A 3 -39.39 -13.47 46.79
CA SER A 3 -38.94 -12.47 47.76
C SER A 3 -37.44 -12.19 47.55
N THR A 4 -37.09 -11.09 46.88
CA THR A 4 -35.71 -10.61 46.75
C THR A 4 -35.15 -10.31 48.14
N THR A 5 -34.15 -11.09 48.54
CA THR A 5 -33.48 -10.91 49.83
C THR A 5 -32.63 -9.63 49.83
N SER A 6 -32.48 -9.00 51.00
CA SER A 6 -31.71 -7.77 51.24
C SER A 6 -30.25 -7.79 50.68
N SER A 7 -29.74 -8.98 50.36
CA SER A 7 -28.41 -9.26 49.77
C SER A 7 -28.22 -8.72 48.34
N GLU A 8 -29.27 -8.62 47.53
CA GLU A 8 -29.18 -8.32 46.10
C GLU A 8 -29.25 -6.82 45.77
N LEU A 9 -29.56 -6.00 46.76
CA LEU A 9 -29.78 -4.58 46.63
C LEU A 9 -28.74 -3.80 47.43
N LYS A 10 -28.32 -2.64 46.92
CA LYS A 10 -27.38 -1.75 47.58
C LYS A 10 -27.91 -0.32 47.56
N GLN A 11 -27.96 0.31 48.72
CA GLN A 11 -28.36 1.70 48.84
C GLN A 11 -27.19 2.64 48.56
N CYS A 12 -27.44 3.67 47.74
CA CYS A 12 -26.47 4.72 47.48
C CYS A 12 -26.39 5.68 48.66
N THR A 13 -25.20 5.87 49.24
CA THR A 13 -25.01 6.80 50.38
C THR A 13 -25.07 8.30 50.01
N CYS A 14 -25.32 8.63 48.74
CA CYS A 14 -25.37 10.02 48.26
C CYS A 14 -26.79 10.48 47.87
N CYS A 15 -27.60 9.59 47.31
CA CYS A 15 -28.97 9.90 46.91
C CYS A 15 -30.01 9.01 47.60
N GLU A 16 -29.56 8.13 48.49
CA GLU A 16 -30.37 7.23 49.34
C GLU A 16 -31.27 6.25 48.57
N LYS A 17 -31.17 6.23 47.23
CA LYS A 17 -31.87 5.28 46.38
C LYS A 17 -31.20 3.91 46.42
N THR A 18 -32.03 2.87 46.39
CA THR A 18 -31.62 1.47 46.34
C THR A 18 -31.55 1.00 44.89
N PHE A 19 -30.42 0.41 44.51
CA PHE A 19 -30.18 -0.12 43.17
C PHE A 19 -29.75 -1.60 43.25
N PRO A 20 -29.87 -2.36 42.15
CA PRO A 20 -29.24 -3.67 42.05
C PRO A 20 -27.75 -3.60 42.41
N ARG A 21 -27.28 -4.56 43.22
CA ARG A 21 -25.89 -4.66 43.66
C ARG A 21 -24.98 -5.17 42.53
N THR A 22 -24.84 -4.37 41.48
CA THR A 22 -24.07 -4.73 40.28
C THR A 22 -23.11 -3.62 39.87
N SER A 23 -22.10 -3.99 39.06
CA SER A 23 -21.15 -3.03 38.50
C SER A 23 -21.75 -2.14 37.40
N GLU A 24 -23.02 -2.32 37.07
CA GLU A 24 -23.77 -1.41 36.21
C GLU A 24 -24.05 -0.08 36.95
N TYR A 25 -24.57 -0.17 38.18
CA TYR A 25 -24.99 0.98 38.99
C TYR A 25 -23.89 1.51 39.92
N PHE A 26 -22.96 0.66 40.35
CA PHE A 26 -21.86 1.03 41.25
C PHE A 26 -20.50 0.78 40.59
N ASN A 27 -19.51 1.64 40.88
CA ASN A 27 -18.15 1.40 40.42
C ASN A 27 -17.48 0.33 41.28
N ARG A 28 -16.64 -0.52 40.68
CA ARG A 28 -15.88 -1.53 41.42
C ARG A 28 -14.89 -0.85 42.38
N ASN A 29 -14.73 -1.42 43.57
CA ASN A 29 -13.73 -1.02 44.55
C ASN A 29 -13.17 -2.27 45.24
N LYS A 30 -11.89 -2.56 45.02
CA LYS A 30 -11.23 -3.74 45.58
C LYS A 30 -11.06 -3.67 47.11
N GLN A 31 -11.22 -2.48 47.69
CA GLN A 31 -11.07 -2.26 49.14
C GLN A 31 -12.36 -2.50 49.92
N THR A 32 -13.51 -2.65 49.25
CA THR A 32 -14.78 -2.93 49.93
C THR A 32 -15.08 -4.43 49.93
N PRO A 33 -15.64 -5.00 51.01
CA PRO A 33 -15.93 -6.44 51.09
C PRO A 33 -16.81 -6.98 49.96
N ASP A 34 -17.70 -6.13 49.42
CA ASP A 34 -18.61 -6.46 48.32
C ASP A 34 -18.06 -6.11 46.93
N GLY A 35 -16.85 -5.56 46.84
CA GLY A 35 -16.25 -5.14 45.58
C GLY A 35 -16.89 -3.92 44.92
N LEU A 36 -17.87 -3.25 45.55
CA LEU A 36 -18.61 -2.12 44.98
C LEU A 36 -18.56 -0.86 45.87
N ARG A 37 -18.44 0.31 45.24
CA ARG A 37 -18.52 1.60 45.95
C ARG A 37 -19.90 1.81 46.58
N SER A 38 -19.94 2.55 47.68
CA SER A 38 -21.18 2.96 48.38
C SER A 38 -22.01 4.01 47.63
N LYS A 39 -21.40 4.77 46.72
CA LYS A 39 -22.09 5.77 45.88
C LYS A 39 -22.33 5.25 44.48
N CYS A 40 -23.53 5.47 43.92
CA CYS A 40 -23.87 5.07 42.56
C CYS A 40 -23.09 5.89 41.52
N LYS A 41 -22.97 5.36 40.30
CA LYS A 41 -22.24 5.99 39.19
C LYS A 41 -22.79 7.37 38.82
N LYS A 42 -24.11 7.57 38.89
CA LYS A 42 -24.74 8.86 38.60
C LYS A 42 -24.26 9.95 39.58
N CYS A 43 -24.38 9.69 40.88
CA CYS A 43 -23.89 10.62 41.90
C CYS A 43 -22.38 10.86 41.80
N MET A 44 -21.59 9.83 41.48
CA MET A 44 -20.15 9.99 41.25
C MET A 44 -19.83 10.84 40.02
N LYS A 45 -20.63 10.74 38.95
CA LYS A 45 -20.49 11.56 37.74
C LYS A 45 -20.81 13.02 38.05
N GLU A 46 -21.94 13.28 38.70
CA GLU A 46 -22.35 14.63 39.10
C GLU A 46 -21.33 15.30 40.03
N TYR A 47 -20.81 14.54 41.01
CA TYR A 47 -19.72 15.03 41.87
C TYR A 47 -18.47 15.39 41.06
N ARG A 48 -18.06 14.55 40.10
CA ARG A 48 -16.89 14.81 39.25
C ARG A 48 -17.06 16.05 38.37
N GLU A 49 -18.24 16.27 37.80
CA GLU A 49 -18.51 17.47 37.00
C GLU A 49 -18.51 18.73 37.86
N LYS A 50 -19.22 18.72 39.01
CA LYS A 50 -19.24 19.85 39.94
C LYS A 50 -17.85 20.20 40.49
N ASN A 51 -16.95 19.22 40.62
CA ASN A 51 -15.61 19.40 41.15
C ASN A 51 -14.51 19.31 40.08
N LYS A 52 -14.85 19.41 38.80
CA LYS A 52 -13.95 19.11 37.68
C LYS A 52 -12.64 19.89 37.75
N GLU A 53 -12.72 21.20 37.97
CA GLU A 53 -11.54 22.06 38.02
C GLU A 53 -10.70 21.80 39.27
N LYS A 54 -11.32 21.56 40.43
CA LYS A 54 -10.61 21.18 41.66
C LYS A 54 -9.90 19.82 41.52
N ILE A 55 -10.55 18.85 40.90
CA ILE A 55 -9.96 17.52 40.62
C ILE A 55 -8.79 17.66 39.65
N LYS A 56 -8.93 18.45 38.57
CA LYS A 56 -7.85 18.72 37.62
C LYS A 56 -6.66 19.42 38.28
N ALA A 57 -6.91 20.44 39.09
CA ALA A 57 -5.86 21.17 39.80
C ALA A 57 -5.07 20.23 40.72
N LYS A 58 -5.77 19.42 41.54
CA LYS A 58 -5.14 18.42 42.40
C LYS A 58 -4.37 17.35 41.60
N GLN A 59 -4.92 16.89 40.48
CA GLN A 59 -4.24 15.93 39.60
C GLN A 59 -2.99 16.53 38.96
N LYS A 60 -3.03 17.81 38.56
CA LYS A 60 -1.88 18.54 38.00
C LYS A 60 -0.77 18.64 39.04
N GLU A 61 -1.10 19.10 40.25
CA GLU A 61 -0.16 19.22 41.37
C GLU A 61 0.48 17.86 41.71
N TRP A 62 -0.33 16.79 41.77
CA TRP A 62 0.17 15.44 41.98
C TRP A 62 1.09 14.98 40.84
N ASN A 63 0.70 15.19 39.58
CA ASN A 63 1.53 14.82 38.42
C ASN A 63 2.86 15.57 38.40
N GLU A 64 2.88 16.83 38.84
CA GLU A 64 4.08 17.66 38.91
C GLU A 64 5.03 17.17 40.01
N LYS A 65 4.51 16.94 41.22
CA LYS A 65 5.27 16.35 42.34
C LYS A 65 5.78 14.94 42.04
N ASN A 66 5.08 14.18 41.19
CA ASN A 66 5.42 12.80 40.85
C ASN A 66 5.99 12.64 39.44
N ARG A 67 6.41 13.73 38.79
CA ARG A 67 6.80 13.72 37.36
C ARG A 67 7.92 12.74 37.06
N GLU A 68 8.95 12.70 37.90
CA GLU A 68 10.11 11.82 37.73
C GLU A 68 9.74 10.37 37.97
N HIS A 69 9.03 10.09 39.06
CA HIS A 69 8.50 8.75 39.34
C HIS A 69 7.61 8.23 38.21
N ILE A 70 6.72 9.06 37.65
CA ILE A 70 5.86 8.69 36.52
C ILE A 70 6.69 8.40 35.26
N ARG A 71 7.75 9.17 35.01
CA ARG A 71 8.66 8.93 33.88
C ARG A 71 9.40 7.61 34.03
N GLU A 72 9.98 7.37 35.19
CA GLU A 72 10.72 6.14 35.48
C GLU A 72 9.81 4.91 35.41
N TYR A 73 8.65 4.98 36.06
CA TYR A 73 7.64 3.93 35.97
C TYR A 73 7.22 3.64 34.53
N ARG A 74 6.99 4.67 33.70
CA ARG A 74 6.64 4.47 32.28
C ARG A 74 7.78 3.85 31.48
N LYS A 75 9.02 4.21 31.80
CA LYS A 75 10.21 3.65 31.16
C LYS A 75 10.27 2.15 31.42
N ILE A 76 10.26 1.76 32.70
CA ILE A 76 10.24 0.35 33.13
C ILE A 76 9.06 -0.40 32.50
N TYR A 77 7.84 0.16 32.58
CA TYR A 77 6.66 -0.46 31.99
C TYR A 77 6.80 -0.67 30.48
N ASN A 78 7.31 0.32 29.73
CA ASN A 78 7.51 0.21 28.30
C ASN A 78 8.59 -0.80 27.93
N GLU A 79 9.64 -0.93 28.74
CA GLU A 79 10.71 -1.92 28.56
C GLU A 79 10.17 -3.33 28.80
N GLU A 80 9.55 -3.56 29.96
CA GLU A 80 8.99 -4.85 30.37
C GLU A 80 7.81 -5.30 29.48
N ASN A 81 7.07 -4.36 28.90
CA ASN A 81 5.90 -4.65 28.07
C ASN A 81 6.13 -4.31 26.59
N SER A 82 7.38 -4.14 26.17
CA SER A 82 7.74 -3.67 24.82
C SER A 82 7.10 -4.51 23.71
N GLU A 83 7.21 -5.84 23.78
CA GLU A 83 6.61 -6.76 22.80
C GLU A 83 5.08 -6.67 22.78
N LYS A 84 4.46 -6.68 23.96
CA LYS A 84 3.00 -6.56 24.10
C LYS A 84 2.48 -5.21 23.57
N LEU A 85 3.23 -4.13 23.79
CA LEU A 85 2.91 -2.79 23.29
C LEU A 85 3.08 -2.73 21.77
N GLN A 86 4.13 -3.33 21.22
CA GLN A 86 4.33 -3.41 19.77
C GLN A 86 3.17 -4.13 19.08
N GLU A 87 2.79 -5.30 19.59
CA GLU A 87 1.66 -6.08 19.04
C GLU A 87 0.34 -5.32 19.19
N TYR A 88 0.11 -4.68 20.34
CA TYR A 88 -1.04 -3.79 20.54
C TYR A 88 -1.08 -2.65 19.51
N TYR A 89 0.02 -1.94 19.30
CA TYR A 89 0.06 -0.82 18.35
C TYR A 89 -0.09 -1.26 16.89
N LYS A 90 0.46 -2.42 16.54
CA LYS A 90 0.27 -3.05 15.24
C LYS A 90 -1.22 -3.32 14.97
N ASN A 91 -1.90 -3.96 15.92
CA ASN A 91 -3.33 -4.26 15.81
C ASN A 91 -4.17 -2.99 15.80
N TYR A 92 -3.86 -2.03 16.69
CA TYR A 92 -4.48 -0.71 16.70
C TYR A 92 -4.37 0.00 15.34
N HIS A 93 -3.22 -0.05 14.68
CA HIS A 93 -3.02 0.58 13.37
C HIS A 93 -3.83 -0.10 12.25
N VAL A 94 -3.97 -1.42 12.30
CA VAL A 94 -4.79 -2.18 11.35
C VAL A 94 -6.26 -1.84 11.54
N GLU A 95 -6.77 -1.99 12.77
CA GLU A 95 -8.17 -1.72 13.12
C GLU A 95 -8.58 -0.27 12.84
N ASN A 96 -7.68 0.69 13.08
CA ASN A 96 -7.97 2.11 12.90
C ASN A 96 -7.50 2.66 11.56
N ARG A 97 -7.07 1.81 10.61
CA ARG A 97 -6.51 2.24 9.32
C ARG A 97 -7.43 3.21 8.58
N GLU A 98 -8.71 2.86 8.46
CA GLU A 98 -9.69 3.67 7.74
C GLU A 98 -9.99 4.99 8.44
N LYS A 99 -10.20 4.93 9.76
CA LYS A 99 -10.40 6.11 10.60
C LYS A 99 -9.23 7.08 10.50
N ARG A 100 -7.99 6.58 10.56
CA ARG A 100 -6.78 7.39 10.39
C ARG A 100 -6.65 7.97 8.99
N ARG A 101 -6.98 7.20 7.95
CA ARG A 101 -7.02 7.70 6.57
C ARG A 101 -8.04 8.84 6.41
N LYS A 102 -9.25 8.67 6.95
CA LYS A 102 -10.29 9.70 6.96
C LYS A 102 -9.82 10.96 7.67
N GLN A 103 -9.26 10.83 8.88
CA GLN A 103 -8.72 11.97 9.63
C GLN A 103 -7.56 12.67 8.91
N SER A 104 -6.67 11.91 8.27
CA SER A 104 -5.58 12.46 7.47
C SER A 104 -6.11 13.22 6.25
N LYS A 105 -7.10 12.66 5.55
CA LYS A 105 -7.79 13.29 4.41
C LYS A 105 -8.48 14.59 4.84
N GLU A 106 -9.21 14.57 5.95
CA GLU A 106 -9.86 15.77 6.49
C GLU A 106 -8.86 16.85 6.90
N ARG A 107 -7.77 16.47 7.59
CA ARG A 107 -6.67 17.40 7.93
C ARG A 107 -6.06 18.01 6.67
N TYR A 108 -5.79 17.17 5.67
CA TYR A 108 -5.31 17.63 4.36
C TYR A 108 -6.28 18.67 3.81
N TYR A 109 -7.56 18.39 3.61
CA TYR A 109 -8.46 19.39 3.01
C TYR A 109 -8.62 20.67 3.85
N ARG A 110 -8.60 20.60 5.18
CA ARG A 110 -8.68 21.80 6.04
C ARG A 110 -7.46 22.71 5.89
N GLU A 111 -6.28 22.14 5.67
CA GLU A 111 -5.02 22.88 5.67
C GLU A 111 -4.37 22.98 4.28
N HIS A 112 -4.85 22.24 3.28
CA HIS A 112 -4.17 22.07 1.99
C HIS A 112 -4.04 23.38 1.25
N GLU A 113 -5.04 24.26 1.36
CA GLU A 113 -5.03 25.55 0.68
C GLU A 113 -3.96 26.46 1.28
N LYS A 114 -3.90 26.55 2.61
CA LYS A 114 -2.86 27.30 3.34
C LYS A 114 -1.46 26.76 3.04
N ILE A 115 -1.30 25.43 3.04
CA ILE A 115 -0.03 24.77 2.71
C ILE A 115 0.37 25.04 1.25
N SER A 116 -0.59 24.93 0.32
CA SER A 116 -0.38 25.19 -1.10
C SER A 116 0.00 26.65 -1.35
N GLU A 117 -0.70 27.58 -0.70
CA GLU A 117 -0.42 29.01 -0.76
C GLU A 117 0.98 29.33 -0.20
N TYR A 118 1.34 28.77 0.96
CA TYR A 118 2.69 28.87 1.51
C TYR A 118 3.75 28.39 0.52
N HIS A 119 3.54 27.21 -0.09
CA HIS A 119 4.47 26.68 -1.10
C HIS A 119 4.54 27.57 -2.36
N ARG A 120 3.41 28.14 -2.81
CA ARG A 120 3.38 29.11 -3.93
C ARG A 120 4.19 30.37 -3.59
N LYS A 121 3.92 31.00 -2.44
CA LYS A 121 4.64 32.20 -1.97
C LYS A 121 6.14 31.93 -1.85
N ARG A 122 6.52 30.82 -1.20
CA ARG A 122 7.92 30.41 -1.07
C ARG A 122 8.57 30.10 -2.42
N ALA A 123 7.85 29.49 -3.36
CA ALA A 123 8.38 29.22 -4.70
C ALA A 123 8.51 30.50 -5.55
N ALA A 124 7.71 31.52 -5.30
CA ALA A 124 7.76 32.82 -5.97
C ALA A 124 8.88 33.73 -5.44
N ASP A 125 9.22 33.60 -4.15
CA ASP A 125 10.27 34.33 -3.46
C ASP A 125 11.64 34.30 -4.21
N PRO A 126 12.15 35.47 -4.65
CA PRO A 126 13.43 35.59 -5.34
C PRO A 126 14.64 35.06 -4.55
N GLU A 127 14.67 35.26 -3.23
CA GLU A 127 15.78 34.81 -2.39
C GLU A 127 15.79 33.28 -2.31
N PHE A 128 14.61 32.68 -2.09
CA PHE A 128 14.44 31.23 -2.15
C PHE A 128 14.85 30.65 -3.51
N LYS A 129 14.47 31.29 -4.62
CA LYS A 129 14.90 30.88 -5.98
C LYS A 129 16.42 30.91 -6.11
N LYS A 130 17.09 31.97 -5.65
CA LYS A 130 18.56 32.10 -5.66
C LYS A 130 19.23 31.00 -4.84
N LYS A 131 18.75 30.76 -3.61
CA LYS A 131 19.25 29.70 -2.72
C LYS A 131 19.06 28.31 -3.33
N ARG A 132 17.88 28.04 -3.90
CA ARG A 132 17.56 26.77 -4.57
C ARG A 132 18.44 26.55 -5.81
N ARG A 133 18.73 27.59 -6.58
CA ARG A 133 19.65 27.52 -7.72
C ARG A 133 21.06 27.17 -7.25
N LYS A 134 21.60 27.91 -6.26
CA LYS A 134 22.93 27.62 -5.68
C LYS A 134 23.03 26.18 -5.15
N TYR A 135 21.99 25.70 -4.48
CA TYR A 135 21.92 24.32 -3.99
C TYR A 135 21.92 23.27 -5.11
N ARG A 136 21.19 23.53 -6.20
CA ARG A 136 21.18 22.65 -7.38
C ARG A 136 22.51 22.64 -8.10
N GLU A 137 23.14 23.80 -8.24
CA GLU A 137 24.47 23.96 -8.85
C GLU A 137 25.52 23.22 -8.03
N SER A 138 25.55 23.41 -6.71
CA SER A 138 26.51 22.74 -5.81
C SER A 138 26.36 21.22 -5.76
N ARG A 139 25.21 20.68 -6.18
CA ARG A 139 24.91 19.24 -6.21
C ARG A 139 24.83 18.66 -7.61
N ARG A 140 25.06 19.46 -8.66
CA ARG A 140 24.79 19.08 -10.05
C ARG A 140 25.50 17.79 -10.46
N GLU A 141 26.79 17.68 -10.13
CA GLU A 141 27.59 16.50 -10.51
C GLU A 141 27.14 15.26 -9.73
N ARG A 142 27.08 15.37 -8.40
CA ARG A 142 26.60 14.30 -7.53
C ARG A 142 25.22 13.77 -7.94
N ASP A 143 24.26 14.66 -8.20
CA ASP A 143 22.90 14.26 -8.57
C ASP A 143 22.87 13.66 -9.98
N ARG A 144 23.75 14.09 -10.90
CA ARG A 144 23.93 13.46 -12.21
C ARG A 144 24.51 12.05 -12.07
N GLU A 145 25.54 11.87 -11.25
CA GLU A 145 26.13 10.56 -10.96
C GLU A 145 25.10 9.61 -10.36
N LEU A 146 24.37 10.05 -9.32
CA LEU A 146 23.30 9.27 -8.70
C LEU A 146 22.21 8.89 -9.71
N HIS A 147 21.83 9.81 -10.61
CA HIS A 147 20.87 9.52 -11.67
C HIS A 147 21.39 8.51 -12.67
N ASN A 148 22.64 8.63 -13.11
CA ASN A 148 23.27 7.70 -14.04
C ASN A 148 23.42 6.31 -13.42
N ASP A 149 23.83 6.24 -12.16
CA ASP A 149 23.94 5.00 -11.42
C ASP A 149 22.56 4.34 -11.20
N TRP A 150 21.55 5.14 -10.85
CA TRP A 150 20.17 4.66 -10.81
C TRP A 150 19.73 4.11 -12.17
N LYS A 151 20.01 4.81 -13.28
CA LYS A 151 19.69 4.32 -14.63
C LYS A 151 20.38 3.00 -14.95
N ARG A 152 21.67 2.88 -14.62
CA ARG A 152 22.46 1.67 -14.83
C ARG A 152 21.85 0.48 -14.08
N ARG A 153 21.47 0.69 -12.82
CA ARG A 153 20.82 -0.32 -11.96
C ARG A 153 19.35 -0.61 -12.32
N ASN A 154 18.68 0.27 -13.06
CA ASN A 154 17.24 0.18 -13.36
C ASN A 154 16.94 0.14 -14.87
N LYS A 155 17.84 -0.44 -15.69
CA LYS A 155 17.74 -0.47 -17.15
C LYS A 155 16.40 -1.08 -17.63
N ASP A 156 15.99 -2.20 -17.05
CA ASP A 156 14.75 -2.91 -17.45
C ASP A 156 13.50 -2.11 -17.09
N ARG A 157 13.51 -1.45 -15.92
CA ARG A 157 12.44 -0.56 -15.49
C ARG A 157 12.30 0.63 -16.43
N ILE A 158 13.42 1.23 -16.84
CA ILE A 158 13.43 2.33 -17.80
C ILE A 158 12.89 1.88 -19.15
N SER A 159 13.32 0.71 -19.64
CA SER A 159 12.83 0.12 -20.90
C SER A 159 11.30 -0.06 -20.87
N THR A 160 10.79 -0.65 -19.79
CA THR A 160 9.34 -0.86 -19.57
C THR A 160 8.57 0.47 -19.57
N LEU A 161 9.08 1.48 -18.86
CA LEU A 161 8.43 2.81 -18.82
C LEU A 161 8.44 3.50 -20.19
N LYS A 162 9.52 3.35 -20.96
CA LYS A 162 9.60 3.86 -22.33
C LYS A 162 8.58 3.18 -23.24
N GLN A 163 8.46 1.86 -23.16
CA GLN A 163 7.50 1.09 -23.94
C GLN A 163 6.06 1.50 -23.62
N ARG A 164 5.70 1.58 -22.32
CA ARG A 164 4.37 2.06 -21.90
C ARG A 164 4.05 3.46 -22.44
N ARG A 165 5.03 4.38 -22.40
CA ARG A 165 4.86 5.73 -22.94
C ARG A 165 4.68 5.72 -24.46
N TYR A 166 5.43 4.89 -25.17
CA TYR A 166 5.30 4.73 -26.62
C TYR A 166 3.92 4.18 -27.00
N ASN A 167 3.48 3.09 -26.36
CA ASN A 167 2.18 2.47 -26.62
C ASN A 167 1.03 3.45 -26.34
N LYS A 168 1.09 4.19 -25.23
CA LYS A 168 0.11 5.25 -24.94
C LYS A 168 0.09 6.34 -26.01
N LYS A 169 1.25 6.76 -26.54
CA LYS A 169 1.32 7.77 -27.62
C LYS A 169 0.72 7.26 -28.92
N LYS A 170 0.84 5.96 -29.18
CA LYS A 170 0.35 5.30 -30.41
C LYS A 170 -1.07 4.75 -30.29
N GLY A 171 -1.67 4.78 -29.10
CA GLY A 171 -2.99 4.17 -28.86
C GLY A 171 -2.98 2.65 -28.94
N LEU A 172 -1.81 2.01 -28.81
CA LEU A 172 -1.69 0.55 -28.86
C LEU A 172 -2.13 -0.07 -27.55
N GLU A 173 -2.86 -1.17 -27.63
CA GLU A 173 -3.20 -1.98 -26.47
C GLU A 173 -1.95 -2.51 -25.76
N TYR A 174 -1.99 -2.49 -24.43
CA TYR A 174 -0.91 -2.91 -23.53
C TYR A 174 -1.55 -3.54 -22.30
N ASP A 175 -2.16 -4.71 -22.48
CA ASP A 175 -3.03 -5.35 -21.50
C ASP A 175 -2.57 -6.74 -21.07
N LEU A 176 -1.48 -7.27 -21.66
CA LEU A 176 -0.99 -8.61 -21.34
C LEU A 176 -0.68 -8.75 -19.83
N SER A 177 -1.57 -9.43 -19.14
CA SER A 177 -1.51 -9.72 -17.71
C SER A 177 -0.49 -10.82 -17.39
N HIS A 178 -0.13 -10.94 -16.12
CA HIS A 178 0.73 -12.02 -15.65
C HIS A 178 0.11 -13.41 -15.89
N GLU A 179 -1.20 -13.54 -15.69
CA GLU A 179 -1.93 -14.80 -15.92
C GLU A 179 -1.93 -15.19 -17.40
N GLN A 180 -2.24 -14.24 -18.29
CA GLN A 180 -2.17 -14.48 -19.74
C GLN A 180 -0.75 -14.87 -20.18
N TRP A 181 0.29 -14.29 -19.57
CA TRP A 181 1.68 -14.67 -19.86
C TRP A 181 2.01 -16.09 -19.39
N GLU A 182 1.58 -16.49 -18.20
CA GLU A 182 1.75 -17.88 -17.75
C GLU A 182 1.03 -18.87 -18.67
N ASP A 183 -0.17 -18.54 -19.14
CA ASP A 183 -0.91 -19.37 -20.08
C ASP A 183 -0.22 -19.48 -21.45
N ILE A 184 0.39 -18.39 -21.93
CA ILE A 184 1.22 -18.40 -23.14
C ILE A 184 2.36 -19.40 -22.94
N LYS A 185 3.14 -19.29 -21.86
CA LYS A 185 4.25 -20.22 -21.58
C LYS A 185 3.78 -21.67 -21.51
N ARG A 186 2.67 -21.94 -20.82
CA ARG A 186 2.06 -23.27 -20.73
C ARG A 186 1.71 -23.85 -22.09
N THR A 187 1.11 -23.05 -22.97
CA THR A 187 0.74 -23.46 -24.34
C THR A 187 1.95 -23.89 -25.18
N PHE A 188 3.10 -23.27 -24.93
CA PHE A 188 4.37 -23.61 -25.57
C PHE A 188 5.23 -24.58 -24.75
N ASN A 189 4.66 -25.26 -23.75
CA ASN A 189 5.35 -26.22 -22.88
C ASN A 189 6.60 -25.63 -22.21
N TYR A 190 6.55 -24.35 -21.83
CA TYR A 190 7.66 -23.59 -21.24
C TYR A 190 8.93 -23.59 -22.11
N LYS A 191 8.79 -23.77 -23.42
CA LYS A 191 9.88 -23.76 -24.40
C LYS A 191 9.78 -22.55 -25.34
N CYS A 192 10.91 -22.19 -25.93
CA CYS A 192 10.97 -21.13 -26.94
C CYS A 192 10.11 -21.51 -28.14
N ALA A 193 9.21 -20.62 -28.56
CA ALA A 193 8.34 -20.81 -29.71
C ALA A 193 9.12 -21.01 -31.02
N TYR A 194 10.30 -20.40 -31.14
CA TYR A 194 11.13 -20.45 -32.34
C TYR A 194 12.07 -21.65 -32.36
N CYS A 195 13.04 -21.75 -31.44
CA CYS A 195 14.02 -22.84 -31.48
C CYS A 195 13.54 -24.12 -30.78
N GLY A 196 12.50 -24.07 -29.96
CA GLY A 196 11.98 -25.24 -29.22
C GLY A 196 12.76 -25.60 -27.95
N GLU A 197 13.82 -24.86 -27.61
CA GLU A 197 14.64 -25.12 -26.42
C GLU A 197 14.00 -24.62 -25.12
N GLU A 198 14.29 -25.31 -24.03
CA GLU A 198 13.92 -24.91 -22.67
C GLU A 198 14.95 -23.91 -22.13
N LYS A 199 14.61 -22.62 -22.17
CA LYS A 199 15.48 -21.50 -21.81
C LYS A 199 14.66 -20.44 -21.09
N GLU A 200 15.34 -19.44 -20.51
CA GLU A 200 14.65 -18.26 -19.96
C GLU A 200 13.84 -17.55 -21.07
N LEU A 201 12.52 -17.49 -20.85
CA LEU A 201 11.56 -16.98 -21.84
C LEU A 201 11.30 -15.49 -21.65
N THR A 202 11.35 -14.77 -22.76
CA THR A 202 10.98 -13.37 -22.90
C THR A 202 9.70 -13.25 -23.72
N ARG A 203 9.01 -12.11 -23.58
CA ARG A 203 7.80 -11.77 -24.33
C ARG A 203 8.21 -11.13 -25.64
N ASP A 204 8.18 -11.89 -26.72
CA ASP A 204 8.46 -11.39 -28.05
C ASP A 204 7.16 -10.97 -28.75
N HIS A 205 7.22 -9.87 -29.49
CA HIS A 205 6.09 -9.42 -30.30
C HIS A 205 6.19 -10.09 -31.67
N PHE A 206 5.15 -10.81 -32.06
CA PHE A 206 5.04 -11.42 -33.38
C PHE A 206 5.11 -10.34 -34.46
N ILE A 207 4.22 -9.34 -34.40
CA ILE A 207 4.34 -8.07 -35.12
C ILE A 207 5.15 -7.11 -34.26
N PRO A 208 6.29 -6.58 -34.74
CA PRO A 208 7.10 -5.62 -33.98
C PRO A 208 6.34 -4.34 -33.62
N ILE A 209 6.67 -3.73 -32.49
CA ILE A 209 6.09 -2.44 -32.03
C ILE A 209 6.31 -1.32 -33.07
N THR A 210 7.44 -1.33 -33.78
CA THR A 210 7.75 -0.37 -34.85
C THR A 210 6.78 -0.50 -36.04
N LYS A 211 6.16 -1.67 -36.21
CA LYS A 211 5.11 -1.97 -37.19
C LYS A 211 3.71 -1.98 -36.55
N ASN A 212 3.54 -1.25 -35.45
CA ASN A 212 2.30 -1.12 -34.67
C ASN A 212 1.78 -2.43 -34.04
N GLY A 213 2.66 -3.40 -33.76
CA GLY A 213 2.27 -4.57 -33.00
C GLY A 213 1.96 -4.27 -31.54
N GLU A 214 0.82 -4.77 -31.07
CA GLU A 214 0.31 -4.55 -29.71
C GLU A 214 0.98 -5.47 -28.68
N PHE A 215 0.89 -5.10 -27.39
CA PHE A 215 1.37 -5.96 -26.30
C PHE A 215 0.20 -6.68 -25.63
N THR A 216 -0.43 -7.55 -26.42
CA THR A 216 -1.63 -8.31 -26.08
C THR A 216 -1.35 -9.81 -26.24
N ARG A 217 -2.24 -10.66 -25.73
CA ARG A 217 -2.13 -12.12 -25.89
C ARG A 217 -2.04 -12.56 -27.37
N ASN A 218 -2.71 -11.81 -28.25
CA ASN A 218 -2.81 -12.18 -29.66
C ASN A 218 -1.56 -11.85 -30.46
N ASN A 219 -0.64 -11.05 -29.92
CA ASN A 219 0.59 -10.65 -30.62
C ASN A 219 1.87 -11.04 -29.87
N VAL A 220 1.78 -11.66 -28.69
CA VAL A 220 2.95 -12.02 -27.88
C VAL A 220 3.15 -13.53 -27.82
N ILE A 221 4.38 -13.99 -28.10
CA ILE A 221 4.79 -15.39 -27.99
C ILE A 221 6.03 -15.56 -27.10
N PRO A 222 6.26 -16.74 -26.51
CA PRO A 222 7.41 -16.97 -25.66
C PRO A 222 8.64 -17.25 -26.50
N ALA A 223 9.69 -16.44 -26.35
CA ALA A 223 10.94 -16.64 -27.07
C ALA A 223 12.13 -16.54 -26.12
N CYS A 224 13.15 -17.37 -26.31
CA CYS A 224 14.41 -17.19 -25.60
C CYS A 224 15.08 -15.88 -26.04
N ARG A 225 15.94 -15.33 -25.18
CA ARG A 225 16.64 -14.06 -25.46
C ARG A 225 17.40 -14.06 -26.80
N GLY A 226 18.01 -15.18 -27.17
CA GLY A 226 18.74 -15.33 -28.43
C GLY A 226 17.84 -15.19 -29.66
N CYS A 227 16.75 -15.97 -29.73
CA CYS A 227 15.81 -15.90 -30.85
C CYS A 227 15.09 -14.55 -30.93
N ASN A 228 14.64 -14.01 -29.79
CA ASN A 228 14.01 -12.68 -29.74
C ASN A 228 14.97 -11.60 -30.26
N SER A 229 16.24 -11.63 -29.84
CA SER A 229 17.25 -10.69 -30.33
C SER A 229 17.60 -10.88 -31.80
N SER A 230 17.58 -12.11 -32.32
CA SER A 230 17.82 -12.40 -33.73
C SER A 230 16.68 -11.88 -34.62
N LYS A 231 15.42 -12.08 -34.20
CA LYS A 231 14.25 -11.54 -34.90
C LYS A 231 14.22 -10.01 -34.84
N ASN A 232 14.40 -9.42 -33.67
CA ASN A 232 14.39 -7.96 -33.49
C ASN A 232 13.10 -7.34 -34.11
N ASN A 233 13.24 -6.35 -35.00
CA ASN A 233 12.12 -5.67 -35.66
C ASN A 233 11.77 -6.25 -37.05
N THR A 234 12.30 -7.43 -37.40
CA THR A 234 11.99 -8.08 -38.69
C THR A 234 10.59 -8.68 -38.67
N ASP A 235 10.01 -8.85 -39.86
CA ASP A 235 8.74 -9.55 -40.00
C ASP A 235 8.92 -11.04 -39.72
N PHE A 236 7.95 -11.67 -39.05
CA PHE A 236 8.00 -13.11 -38.77
C PHE A 236 8.10 -13.94 -40.05
N PHE A 237 7.36 -13.58 -41.10
CA PHE A 237 7.34 -14.32 -42.36
C PHE A 237 8.60 -14.13 -43.20
N GLU A 238 9.39 -13.09 -42.91
CA GLU A 238 10.70 -12.88 -43.53
C GLU A 238 11.80 -13.60 -42.75
N TRP A 239 11.75 -13.53 -41.42
CA TRP A 239 12.83 -14.01 -40.56
C TRP A 239 12.76 -15.50 -40.27
N TYR A 240 11.62 -16.01 -39.80
CA TYR A 240 11.56 -17.37 -39.25
C TYR A 240 11.80 -18.46 -40.30
N PRO A 241 11.28 -18.38 -41.54
CA PRO A 241 11.60 -19.36 -42.59
C PRO A 241 13.08 -19.41 -42.98
N ASN A 242 13.82 -18.33 -42.75
CA ASN A 242 15.26 -18.22 -43.05
C ASN A 242 16.14 -18.41 -41.80
N PHE A 243 15.54 -18.71 -40.65
CA PHE A 243 16.26 -18.88 -39.38
C PHE A 243 16.84 -20.30 -39.26
N GLU A 244 18.06 -20.42 -38.71
CA GLU A 244 18.81 -21.69 -38.63
C GLU A 244 18.03 -22.84 -37.95
N HIS A 245 17.17 -22.52 -36.98
CA HIS A 245 16.33 -23.48 -36.27
C HIS A 245 14.88 -23.47 -36.76
N TYR A 246 14.63 -23.11 -38.01
CA TYR A 246 13.28 -23.15 -38.57
C TYR A 246 12.67 -24.56 -38.45
N ALA A 247 11.38 -24.61 -38.10
CA ALA A 247 10.58 -25.81 -38.23
C ALA A 247 9.14 -25.45 -38.56
N LYS A 248 8.64 -26.03 -39.66
CA LYS A 248 7.27 -25.81 -40.14
C LYS A 248 6.20 -26.10 -39.09
N LYS A 249 6.36 -27.18 -38.31
CA LYS A 249 5.43 -27.51 -37.19
C LYS A 249 5.35 -26.41 -36.13
N ARG A 250 6.46 -25.71 -35.86
CA ARG A 250 6.49 -24.60 -34.89
C ARG A 250 5.86 -23.34 -35.48
N GLU A 251 6.11 -23.04 -36.75
CA GLU A 251 5.40 -21.98 -37.47
C GLU A 251 3.88 -22.19 -37.42
N GLU A 252 3.42 -23.37 -37.81
CA GLU A 252 1.99 -23.73 -37.78
C GLU A 252 1.40 -23.59 -36.37
N LYS A 253 2.14 -24.01 -35.33
CA LYS A 253 1.74 -23.82 -33.92
C LYS A 253 1.63 -22.35 -33.52
N ILE A 254 2.61 -21.52 -33.91
CA ILE A 254 2.62 -20.07 -33.63
C ILE A 254 1.43 -19.41 -34.31
N LEU A 255 1.24 -19.64 -35.61
CA LEU A 255 0.16 -19.04 -36.38
C LEU A 255 -1.22 -19.46 -35.85
N LYS A 256 -1.37 -20.75 -35.50
CA LYS A 256 -2.59 -21.25 -34.85
C LYS A 256 -2.83 -20.58 -33.50
N PHE A 257 -1.80 -20.41 -32.68
CA PHE A 257 -1.92 -19.77 -31.37
C PHE A 257 -2.35 -18.30 -31.47
N LEU A 258 -1.83 -17.57 -32.46
CA LEU A 258 -2.14 -16.15 -32.68
C LEU A 258 -3.40 -15.93 -33.53
N ASN A 259 -4.13 -17.01 -33.84
CA ASN A 259 -5.31 -17.00 -34.70
C ASN A 259 -5.07 -16.33 -36.07
N TYR A 260 -3.89 -16.59 -36.64
CA TYR A 260 -3.47 -16.04 -37.93
C TYR A 260 -4.01 -16.94 -39.06
N ASN A 261 -4.84 -16.39 -39.95
CA ASN A 261 -5.42 -17.17 -41.05
C ASN A 261 -4.46 -17.25 -42.26
N LYS A 262 -4.81 -18.10 -43.25
CA LYS A 262 -4.00 -18.32 -44.47
C LYS A 262 -3.74 -17.05 -45.30
N ASN A 263 -4.53 -15.99 -45.10
CA ASN A 263 -4.35 -14.69 -45.76
C ASN A 263 -3.41 -13.75 -45.00
N LYS A 264 -2.69 -14.24 -43.98
CA LYS A 264 -1.81 -13.44 -43.10
C LYS A 264 -2.54 -12.30 -42.37
N VAL A 265 -3.84 -12.47 -42.14
CA VAL A 265 -4.62 -11.55 -41.33
C VAL A 265 -4.83 -12.18 -39.96
N GLN A 266 -4.49 -11.42 -38.92
CA GLN A 266 -4.81 -11.79 -37.55
C GLN A 266 -6.33 -11.74 -37.39
N GLN A 267 -6.95 -12.88 -37.14
CA GLN A 267 -8.36 -12.89 -36.78
C GLN A 267 -8.47 -12.45 -35.32
N LEU A 268 -8.78 -11.17 -35.11
CA LEU A 268 -9.17 -10.69 -33.80
C LEU A 268 -10.30 -11.61 -33.31
N ALA A 269 -10.09 -12.25 -32.17
CA ALA A 269 -11.16 -12.99 -31.53
C ALA A 269 -12.27 -11.97 -31.26
N LEU A 270 -13.36 -12.06 -32.02
CA LEU A 270 -14.64 -11.49 -31.61
C LEU A 270 -14.97 -12.22 -30.30
N LEU A 271 -14.69 -11.56 -29.18
CA LEU A 271 -15.20 -11.96 -27.87
C LEU A 271 -16.73 -11.91 -27.90
#